data_AF-A0A1Z8MY35-F1
#
_entry.id   AF-A0A1Z8MY35-F1
#
_cell.length_a   1.000
_cell.length_b   1.000
_cell.length_c   1.000
_cell.angle_alpha   90.00
_cell.angle_beta   90.00
_cell.angle_gamma   90.00
#
_symmetry.space_group_name_H-M   'P 1'
#
loop_
_entity.id
_entity.type
_entity.pdbx_description
1 polymer ?
#
loop_
_entity_poly.entity_id
_entity_poly.type
_entity_poly.pdbx_seq_one_letter_code
_entity_poly.pdbx_strand_id
1 'polypeptide(L)'
;MTASSDYYQRIDETFESVESRLEMLDSDPDIVGAEGVINVTFSNGVVFVFSRQPAVEQLWLATPGGGFHFVWDDAQACWTDTKSGREFVSLLVDELATNARETIEWE
;
A
#
# COMPACT_ATOMS: atom_id res chain seq x y z
N MET A 1 24.00 2.31 -2.87
CA MET A 1 23.41 3.01 -1.72
C MET A 1 22.42 2.04 -1.11
N THR A 2 22.50 1.80 0.19
CA THR A 2 21.53 0.98 0.93
C THR A 2 20.52 1.93 1.55
N ALA A 3 19.23 1.57 1.56
CA ALA A 3 18.20 2.38 2.20
C ALA A 3 18.46 2.56 3.70
N SER A 4 17.90 3.63 4.26
CA SER A 4 17.94 3.94 5.69
C SER A 4 17.23 2.88 6.53
N SER A 5 17.66 2.73 7.80
CA SER A 5 16.96 1.89 8.77
C SER A 5 15.53 2.35 8.99
N ASP A 6 15.33 3.67 9.00
CA ASP A 6 14.02 4.28 9.24
C ASP A 6 13.05 3.95 8.11
N TYR A 7 13.53 3.94 6.86
CA TYR A 7 12.75 3.43 5.72
C TYR A 7 12.31 1.98 5.95
N TYR A 8 13.23 1.08 6.30
CA TYR A 8 12.90 -0.33 6.51
C TYR A 8 11.89 -0.52 7.65
N GLN A 9 12.05 0.19 8.76
CA GLN A 9 11.10 0.12 9.85
C GLN A 9 9.70 0.57 9.39
N ARG A 10 9.59 1.74 8.76
CA ARG A 10 8.30 2.31 8.34
C ARG A 10 7.61 1.46 7.28
N ILE A 11 8.37 0.96 6.30
CA ILE A 11 7.79 0.17 5.21
C ILE A 11 7.34 -1.21 5.70
N ASP A 12 8.05 -1.80 6.66
CA ASP A 12 7.67 -3.08 7.26
C ASP A 12 6.39 -2.91 8.09
N GLU A 13 6.33 -1.90 8.98
CA GLU A 13 5.13 -1.55 9.74
C GLU A 13 3.93 -1.26 8.82
N THR A 14 4.16 -0.58 7.70
CA THR A 14 3.10 -0.28 6.72
C THR A 14 2.62 -1.54 6.01
N PHE A 15 3.52 -2.43 5.62
CA PHE A 15 3.15 -3.68 4.94
C PHE A 15 2.38 -4.61 5.88
N GLU A 16 2.84 -4.77 7.13
CA GLU A 16 2.12 -5.53 8.16
C GLU A 16 0.72 -4.97 8.40
N SER A 17 0.59 -3.64 8.47
CA SER A 17 -0.73 -3.00 8.59
C SER A 17 -1.60 -3.25 7.37
N VAL A 18 -1.05 -3.19 6.15
CA VAL A 18 -1.83 -3.43 4.91
C VAL A 18 -2.34 -4.86 4.87
N GLU A 19 -1.49 -5.85 5.12
CA GLU A 19 -1.87 -7.27 5.15
C GLU A 19 -2.95 -7.52 6.20
N SER A 20 -2.71 -7.11 7.45
CA SER A 20 -3.67 -7.31 8.54
C SER A 20 -5.02 -6.67 8.26
N ARG A 21 -5.04 -5.47 7.67
CA ARG A 21 -6.28 -4.77 7.31
C ARG A 21 -7.03 -5.51 6.20
N LEU A 22 -6.34 -5.96 5.15
CA LEU A 22 -6.96 -6.69 4.05
C LEU A 22 -7.45 -8.09 4.46
N GLU A 23 -6.76 -8.77 5.37
CA GLU A 23 -7.19 -10.06 5.95
C GLU A 23 -8.50 -9.96 6.76
N MET A 24 -8.84 -8.77 7.25
CA MET A 24 -10.09 -8.54 7.96
C MET A 24 -11.30 -8.31 7.04
N LEU A 25 -11.10 -8.25 5.73
CA LEU A 25 -12.21 -8.13 4.77
C LEU A 25 -13.00 -9.44 4.73
N ASP A 26 -14.33 -9.34 4.83
CA ASP A 26 -15.25 -10.49 4.73
C ASP A 26 -15.15 -11.23 3.38
N SER A 27 -14.61 -10.56 2.35
CA SER A 27 -14.44 -11.12 1.01
C SER A 27 -13.26 -12.09 0.87
N ASP A 28 -12.41 -12.19 1.90
CA ASP A 28 -11.26 -13.09 1.98
C ASP A 28 -10.37 -13.01 0.71
N PRO A 29 -9.78 -11.83 0.42
CA PRO A 29 -8.91 -11.69 -0.75
C PRO A 29 -7.68 -12.58 -0.63
N ASP A 30 -7.19 -13.08 -1.77
CA ASP A 30 -5.95 -13.87 -1.81
C ASP A 30 -4.74 -12.94 -1.70
N ILE A 31 -4.02 -13.00 -0.58
CA ILE A 31 -2.88 -12.14 -0.26
C ILE A 31 -1.60 -12.99 -0.33
N VAL A 32 -0.67 -12.58 -1.19
CA VAL A 32 0.62 -13.26 -1.39
C VAL A 32 1.77 -12.27 -1.25
N GLY A 33 2.49 -12.36 -0.13
CA GLY A 33 3.72 -11.62 0.14
C GLY A 33 4.99 -12.37 -0.28
N ALA A 34 5.87 -11.75 -1.07
CA ALA A 34 7.18 -12.28 -1.43
C ALA A 34 8.17 -11.18 -1.80
N GLU A 35 9.42 -11.28 -1.34
CA GLU A 35 10.56 -10.44 -1.76
C GLU A 35 10.28 -8.91 -1.73
N GLY A 36 9.54 -8.43 -0.73
CA GLY A 36 9.18 -7.01 -0.61
C GLY A 36 8.05 -6.56 -1.52
N VAL A 37 7.23 -7.51 -2.00
CA VAL A 37 6.02 -7.27 -2.78
C VAL A 37 4.84 -7.96 -2.09
N ILE A 38 3.69 -7.30 -2.04
CA ILE A 38 2.40 -7.90 -1.67
C ILE A 38 1.52 -7.87 -2.92
N ASN A 39 1.02 -9.02 -3.34
CA ASN A 39 -0.01 -9.13 -4.36
C ASN A 39 -1.32 -9.49 -3.67
N VAL A 40 -2.38 -8.75 -4.00
CA VAL A 40 -3.72 -8.95 -3.44
C VAL A 40 -4.68 -9.18 -4.59
N THR A 41 -5.30 -10.35 -4.66
CA THR A 41 -6.32 -10.68 -5.65
C THR A 41 -7.69 -10.68 -4.98
N PHE A 42 -8.53 -9.72 -5.36
CA PHE A 42 -9.89 -9.59 -4.83
C PHE A 42 -10.85 -10.58 -5.50
N SER A 43 -11.97 -10.85 -4.84
CA SER A 43 -13.03 -11.78 -5.30
C SER A 43 -13.57 -11.44 -6.71
N ASN A 44 -13.49 -10.18 -7.12
CA ASN A 44 -13.91 -9.70 -8.43
C ASN A 44 -12.83 -9.83 -9.53
N GLY A 45 -11.66 -10.40 -9.21
CA GLY A 45 -10.53 -10.60 -10.10
C GLY A 45 -9.60 -9.40 -10.27
N VAL A 46 -9.86 -8.28 -9.58
CA VAL A 46 -8.94 -7.14 -9.52
C VAL A 46 -7.72 -7.51 -8.71
N VAL A 47 -6.56 -7.01 -9.13
CA VAL A 47 -5.29 -7.22 -8.46
C VAL A 47 -4.70 -5.89 -8.06
N PHE A 48 -4.32 -5.76 -6.79
CA PHE A 48 -3.50 -4.67 -6.29
C PHE A 48 -2.11 -5.20 -5.99
N VAL A 49 -1.08 -4.40 -6.30
CA VAL A 49 0.32 -4.77 -6.05
C VAL A 49 1.00 -3.66 -5.26
N PHE A 50 1.51 -4.00 -4.08
CA PHE A 50 2.33 -3.14 -3.24
C PHE A 50 3.78 -3.57 -3.38
N SER A 51 4.73 -2.64 -3.52
CA SER A 51 6.15 -2.98 -3.56
C SER A 51 7.03 -1.97 -2.84
N ARG A 52 8.05 -2.49 -2.17
CA ARG A 52 9.10 -1.71 -1.51
C ARG A 52 10.12 -1.30 -2.56
N GLN A 53 10.58 -0.04 -2.55
CA GLN A 53 11.62 0.47 -3.44
C GLN A 53 12.79 1.06 -2.66
N PRO A 54 13.68 0.22 -2.08
CA PRO A 54 14.77 0.69 -1.23
C PRO A 54 15.74 1.64 -1.92
N ALA A 55 15.95 1.51 -3.23
CA ALA A 55 16.86 2.38 -3.97
C ALA A 55 16.44 3.86 -3.97
N VAL A 56 15.14 4.13 -3.78
CA VAL A 56 14.56 5.48 -3.75
C VAL A 56 13.78 5.76 -2.46
N GLU A 57 13.80 4.82 -1.51
CA GLU A 57 13.06 4.85 -0.24
C GLU A 57 11.56 5.15 -0.41
N GLN A 58 10.92 4.42 -1.33
CA GLN A 58 9.49 4.60 -1.65
C GLN A 58 8.65 3.35 -1.42
N LEU A 59 7.37 3.57 -1.12
CA LEU A 59 6.30 2.59 -1.26
C LEU A 59 5.63 2.81 -2.62
N TRP A 60 5.46 1.76 -3.43
CA TRP A 60 4.70 1.83 -4.68
C TRP A 60 3.42 1.00 -4.58
N LEU A 61 2.33 1.53 -5.15
CA LEU A 61 1.04 0.86 -5.28
C LEU A 61 0.62 0.87 -6.75
N ALA A 62 0.28 -0.29 -7.30
CA ALA A 62 -0.35 -0.44 -8.60
C ALA A 62 -1.77 -0.99 -8.44
N THR A 63 -2.72 -0.33 -9.09
CA THR A 63 -4.16 -0.67 -9.13
C THR A 63 -4.67 -0.55 -10.57
N PRO A 64 -5.92 -0.96 -10.86
CA PRO A 64 -6.56 -0.62 -12.14
C PRO A 64 -6.71 0.90 -12.37
N GLY A 65 -6.75 1.71 -11.31
CA GLY A 65 -6.82 3.17 -11.36
C GLY A 65 -5.49 3.84 -11.72
N GLY A 66 -4.35 3.18 -11.47
CA GLY A 66 -3.04 3.67 -11.87
C GLY A 66 -1.88 3.16 -11.00
N GLY A 67 -0.73 3.83 -11.15
CA GLY A 67 0.46 3.60 -10.35
C GLY A 67 0.82 4.83 -9.51
N PHE A 68 0.99 4.61 -8.21
CA PHE A 68 1.23 5.63 -7.20
C PHE A 68 2.55 5.37 -6.49
N HIS A 69 3.33 6.42 -6.25
CA HIS A 69 4.64 6.32 -5.62
C HIS A 69 4.64 7.25 -4.41
N PHE A 70 4.86 6.69 -3.24
CA PHE A 70 4.82 7.41 -1.99
C PHE A 70 6.21 7.55 -1.39
N VAL A 71 6.48 8.72 -0.84
CA VAL A 71 7.64 9.02 0.00
C VAL A 71 7.16 9.33 1.40
N TRP A 72 7.96 8.98 2.42
CA TRP A 72 7.62 9.31 3.79
C TRP A 72 7.73 10.82 4.04
N ASP A 73 6.69 11.41 4.63
CA ASP A 73 6.67 12.78 5.15
C ASP A 73 6.85 12.75 6.66
N ASP A 74 8.03 13.16 7.15
CA ASP A 74 8.34 13.19 8.59
C ASP A 74 7.48 14.20 9.38
N ALA A 75 6.96 15.26 8.74
CA ALA A 75 6.13 16.26 9.42
C ALA A 75 4.71 15.76 9.64
N GLN A 76 4.18 14.95 8.71
CA GLN A 76 2.85 14.34 8.81
C GLN A 76 2.87 12.92 9.37
N ALA A 77 4.07 12.33 9.48
CA ALA A 77 4.29 10.93 9.87
C ALA A 77 3.46 9.95 9.02
N CYS A 78 3.41 10.17 7.71
CA CYS A 78 2.69 9.34 6.77
C CYS A 78 3.37 9.25 5.40
N TRP A 79 2.96 8.25 4.61
CA TRP A 79 3.36 8.12 3.21
C TRP A 79 2.55 9.06 2.33
N THR A 80 3.22 9.88 1.52
CA THR A 80 2.60 10.90 0.66
C THR A 80 2.94 10.66 -0.81
N ASP A 81 1.92 10.66 -1.67
CA ASP A 81 2.07 10.45 -3.10
C ASP A 81 2.85 11.59 -3.75
N THR A 82 3.89 11.23 -4.48
CA THR A 82 4.86 12.16 -5.09
C THR A 82 4.28 13.01 -6.22
N LYS A 83 3.10 12.66 -6.77
CA LYS A 83 2.45 13.40 -7.85
C LYS A 83 1.33 14.31 -7.35
N SER A 84 0.47 13.78 -6.49
CA SER A 84 -0.76 14.44 -6.03
C SER A 84 -0.64 15.06 -4.64
N GLY A 85 0.35 14.66 -3.84
CA GLY A 85 0.48 15.06 -2.44
C GLY A 85 -0.58 14.43 -1.52
N ARG A 86 -1.31 13.41 -2.00
CA ARG A 86 -2.31 12.70 -1.20
C ARG A 86 -1.65 11.68 -0.29
N GLU A 87 -2.24 11.50 0.87
CA GLU A 87 -1.83 10.51 1.86
C GLU A 87 -2.19 9.08 1.41
N PHE A 88 -1.31 8.12 1.71
CA PHE A 88 -1.37 6.74 1.23
C PHE A 88 -2.66 6.01 1.62
N VAL A 89 -3.05 6.05 2.90
CA VAL A 89 -4.22 5.35 3.39
C VAL A 89 -5.49 5.90 2.73
N SER A 90 -5.64 7.21 2.66
CA SER A 90 -6.75 7.86 1.96
C SER A 90 -6.82 7.42 0.50
N LEU A 91 -5.67 7.35 -0.19
CA LEU A 91 -5.63 6.92 -1.59
C LEU A 91 -5.99 5.43 -1.72
N LEU A 92 -5.44 4.58 -0.85
CA LEU A 92 -5.71 3.14 -0.85
C LEU A 92 -7.19 2.84 -0.62
N VAL A 93 -7.83 3.51 0.35
CA VAL A 93 -9.27 3.35 0.64
C VAL A 93 -10.12 3.72 -0.58
N ASP A 94 -9.80 4.84 -1.24
CA ASP A 94 -10.52 5.25 -2.45
C ASP A 94 -10.35 4.24 -3.60
N GLU A 95 -9.13 3.74 -3.80
CA GLU A 95 -8.84 2.75 -4.83
C GLU A 95 -9.54 1.42 -4.56
N LEU A 96 -9.54 0.94 -3.31
CA LEU A 96 -10.27 -0.24 -2.88
C LEU A 96 -11.77 -0.11 -3.17
N ALA A 97 -12.37 1.00 -2.77
CA ALA A 97 -13.79 1.26 -3.00
C ALA A 97 -14.13 1.33 -4.50
N THR A 98 -13.28 2.00 -5.28
CA THR A 98 -13.53 2.24 -6.70
C THR A 98 -13.31 1.00 -7.56
N ASN A 99 -12.20 0.28 -7.33
CA ASN A 99 -11.75 -0.79 -8.22
C ASN A 99 -12.01 -2.18 -7.64
N ALA A 100 -11.80 -2.39 -6.34
CA ALA A 100 -12.01 -3.68 -5.71
C ALA A 100 -13.45 -3.88 -5.20
N ARG A 101 -14.23 -2.78 -5.06
CA ARG A 101 -15.54 -2.75 -4.38
C ARG A 101 -15.45 -3.19 -2.91
N GLU A 102 -14.29 -2.96 -2.31
CA GLU A 102 -14.04 -3.22 -0.90
C GLU A 102 -14.11 -1.92 -0.12
N THR A 103 -14.65 -1.97 1.09
CA THR A 103 -14.65 -0.82 2.02
C THR A 103 -13.94 -1.23 3.28
N ILE A 104 -12.99 -0.42 3.71
CA ILE A 104 -12.21 -0.68 4.92
C ILE A 104 -12.10 0.59 5.75
N GLU A 105 -12.22 0.45 7.06
CA GLU A 105 -11.97 1.52 8.02
C GLU A 105 -10.52 1.43 8.50
N TRP A 106 -9.80 2.55 8.36
CA TRP A 106 -8.41 2.69 8.78
C TRP A 106 -8.36 3.64 9.98
N GLU A 107 -8.48 3.06 11.18
CA GLU A 107 -8.31 3.77 12.46
C GLU A 107 -6.84 3.97 12.82
#